data_AF-A0A4R9PWT2-F1
#
_entry.id   AF-A0A4R9PWT2-F1
#
_cell.length_a   1.000
_cell.length_b   1.000
_cell.length_c   1.000
_cell.angle_alpha   90.00
_cell.angle_beta   90.00
_cell.angle_gamma   90.00
#
_symmetry.space_group_name_H-M   'P 1'
#
loop_
_entity.id
_entity.type
_entity.pdbx_description
1 polymer ?
#
loop_
_entity_poly.entity_id
_entity_poly.type
_entity_poly.pdbx_seq_one_letter_code
_entity_poly.pdbx_strand_id
1 'polypeptide(L)'
;DRTTVITAVIDYAGQVIAEEQRRLDTAIMPRDELIGECVAIVRRRFEDPNLDVRGVARIAMGIQGITDTHARAMLWSPITPQTDIAFADILEAEFGVPATMENDCNMMAVALQWRDPERYRDDFI
;
A
#
# COMPACT_ATOMS: atom_id res chain seq x y z
N ASP A 1 -12.34 -8.60 -14.39
CA ASP A 1 -12.83 -7.59 -13.44
C ASP A 1 -11.65 -6.71 -13.08
N ARG A 2 -11.78 -5.38 -13.07
CA ARG A 2 -10.62 -4.49 -12.89
C ARG A 2 -10.42 -4.19 -11.41
N THR A 3 -9.26 -4.55 -10.87
CA THR A 3 -8.84 -4.24 -9.50
C THR A 3 -8.65 -2.74 -9.33
N THR A 4 -9.16 -2.20 -8.22
CA THR A 4 -8.93 -0.80 -7.86
C THR A 4 -7.74 -0.71 -6.92
N VAL A 5 -6.74 0.10 -7.28
CA VAL A 5 -5.60 0.46 -6.43
C VAL A 5 -5.83 1.87 -5.92
N ILE A 6 -5.73 2.04 -4.61
CA ILE A 6 -5.86 3.34 -3.93
C ILE A 6 -4.48 3.71 -3.39
N THR A 7 -4.13 4.99 -3.48
CA THR A 7 -2.93 5.52 -2.86
C THR A 7 -3.27 6.82 -2.18
N ALA A 8 -2.95 6.90 -0.89
CA ALA A 8 -3.21 8.07 -0.08
C ALA A 8 -1.92 8.50 0.63
N VAL A 9 -1.77 9.82 0.77
CA VAL A 9 -0.81 10.43 1.69
C VAL A 9 -1.57 10.83 2.93
N ILE A 10 -1.13 10.34 4.08
CA ILE A 10 -1.80 10.56 5.36
C ILE A 10 -0.77 11.16 6.31
N ASP A 11 -1.16 12.21 7.04
CA ASP A 11 -0.31 12.80 8.07
C ASP A 11 -0.34 12.01 9.39
N TYR A 12 0.45 12.44 10.37
CA TYR A 12 0.50 11.82 11.69
C TYR A 12 -0.79 11.96 12.50
N ALA A 13 -1.69 12.88 12.14
CA ALA A 13 -2.99 13.06 12.79
C ALA A 13 -4.08 12.20 12.13
N GLY A 14 -3.77 11.53 11.01
CA GLY A 14 -4.71 10.69 10.26
C GLY A 14 -5.44 11.41 9.15
N GLN A 15 -5.07 12.66 8.90
CA GLN A 15 -5.69 13.45 7.85
C GLN A 15 -5.14 13.02 6.50
N VAL A 16 -6.05 12.70 5.57
CA VAL A 16 -5.70 12.45 4.17
C VAL A 16 -5.33 13.78 3.53
N ILE A 17 -4.04 13.93 3.17
CA ILE A 17 -3.51 15.10 2.46
C ILE A 17 -3.81 14.99 0.96
N ALA A 18 -3.69 13.79 0.41
CA ALA A 18 -3.94 13.50 -1.00
C ALA A 18 -4.40 12.06 -1.17
N GLU A 19 -5.28 11.80 -2.13
CA GLU A 19 -5.72 10.45 -2.51
C GLU A 19 -5.84 10.36 -4.03
N GLU A 20 -5.48 9.20 -4.58
CA GLU A 20 -5.74 8.83 -5.96
C GLU A 20 -6.25 7.39 -6.01
N GLN A 21 -7.15 7.13 -6.96
CA GLN A 21 -7.62 5.78 -7.26
C GLN A 21 -7.39 5.47 -8.74
N ARG A 22 -6.92 4.26 -9.03
CA ARG A 22 -6.76 3.76 -10.39
C ARG A 22 -7.30 2.36 -10.54
N ARG A 23 -7.81 2.05 -11.73
CA ARG A 23 -8.27 0.72 -12.09
C ARG A 23 -7.24 0.02 -12.96
N LEU A 24 -6.73 -1.11 -12.49
CA LEU A 24 -5.77 -1.96 -13.18
C LEU A 24 -6.41 -3.31 -13.50
N ASP A 25 -6.04 -3.91 -14.64
CA ASP A 25 -6.44 -5.28 -14.97
C ASP A 25 -5.38 -6.28 -14.50
N THR A 26 -5.19 -6.35 -13.17
CA THR A 26 -4.11 -7.10 -12.53
C THR A 26 -4.19 -8.62 -12.80
N ALA A 27 -5.35 -9.11 -13.26
CA ALA A 27 -5.58 -10.50 -13.59
C ALA A 27 -4.84 -10.95 -14.85
N ILE A 28 -4.57 -10.03 -15.78
CA ILE A 28 -3.86 -10.30 -17.04
C ILE A 28 -2.53 -9.56 -17.15
N MET A 29 -2.24 -8.68 -16.20
CA MET A 29 -1.04 -7.84 -16.20
C MET A 29 0.21 -8.71 -15.99
N PRO A 30 1.22 -8.59 -16.88
CA PRO A 30 2.54 -9.17 -16.67
C PRO A 30 3.19 -8.66 -15.39
N ARG A 31 4.07 -9.47 -14.79
CA ARG A 31 4.77 -9.17 -13.54
C ARG A 31 5.41 -7.79 -13.52
N ASP A 32 6.22 -7.48 -14.53
CA ASP A 32 6.99 -6.23 -14.58
C ASP A 32 6.08 -5.02 -14.79
N GLU A 33 4.97 -5.19 -15.51
CA GLU A 33 3.96 -4.14 -15.70
C GLU A 33 3.22 -3.86 -14.39
N LEU A 34 2.86 -4.90 -13.63
CA LEU A 34 2.24 -4.76 -12.30
C LEU A 34 3.15 -4.01 -11.34
N ILE A 35 4.42 -4.41 -11.28
CA ILE A 35 5.42 -3.75 -10.44
C ILE A 35 5.60 -2.29 -10.89
N GLY A 36 5.76 -2.07 -12.20
CA GLY A 36 5.94 -0.75 -12.78
C GLY A 36 4.76 0.19 -12.49
N GLU A 37 3.53 -0.29 -12.60
CA GLU A 37 2.32 0.50 -12.29
C GLU A 37 2.24 0.86 -10.80
N CYS A 38 2.50 -0.09 -9.90
CA CYS A 38 2.55 0.18 -8.46
C CYS A 38 3.61 1.23 -8.11
N VAL A 39 4.82 1.08 -8.63
CA VAL A 39 5.91 2.06 -8.44
C VAL A 39 5.52 3.43 -9.02
N ALA A 40 4.94 3.46 -10.22
CA ALA A 40 4.54 4.71 -10.86
C ALA A 40 3.44 5.44 -10.08
N ILE A 41 2.51 4.71 -9.45
CA ILE A 41 1.47 5.30 -8.60
C ILE A 41 2.09 5.98 -7.38
N VAL A 42 3.04 5.33 -6.70
CA VAL A 42 3.74 5.93 -5.56
C VAL A 42 4.60 7.11 -6.00
N ARG A 43 5.34 6.98 -7.12
CA ARG A 43 6.20 8.05 -7.66
C ARG A 43 5.43 9.33 -7.91
N ARG A 44 4.22 9.25 -8.47
CA ARG A 44 3.36 10.43 -8.68
C ARG A 44 3.01 11.18 -7.40
N ARG A 45 2.96 10.52 -6.25
CA ARG A 45 2.77 11.18 -4.95
C ARG A 45 4.05 11.90 -4.51
N PHE A 46 5.20 11.28 -4.70
CA PHE A 46 6.51 11.90 -4.40
C PHE A 46 6.85 13.08 -5.32
N GLU A 47 6.30 13.09 -6.53
CA GLU A 47 6.43 14.20 -7.48
C GLU A 47 5.42 15.33 -7.25
N ASP A 48 4.48 15.18 -6.30
CA ASP A 48 3.53 16.24 -5.94
C ASP A 48 4.28 17.42 -5.28
N PRO A 49 4.24 18.64 -5.86
CA PRO A 49 4.97 19.78 -5.31
C PRO A 49 4.46 20.22 -3.93
N ASN A 50 3.27 19.76 -3.51
CA ASN A 50 2.71 20.07 -2.19
C ASN A 50 3.13 19.05 -1.11
N LEU A 51 3.78 17.94 -1.50
CA LEU A 51 4.29 16.95 -0.56
C LEU A 51 5.73 17.28 -0.17
N ASP A 52 5.99 17.46 1.13
CA ASP A 52 7.36 17.43 1.63
C ASP A 52 7.85 15.97 1.69
N VAL A 53 8.52 15.54 0.62
CA VAL A 53 9.09 14.20 0.50
C VAL A 53 10.05 13.85 1.64
N ARG A 54 10.72 14.84 2.26
CA ARG A 54 11.62 14.60 3.40
C ARG A 54 10.86 14.26 4.68
N GLY A 55 9.57 14.61 4.74
CA GLY A 55 8.68 14.30 5.84
C GLY A 55 8.00 12.93 5.73
N VAL A 56 8.14 12.22 4.61
CA VAL A 56 7.54 10.90 4.42
C VAL A 56 8.31 9.86 5.22
N ALA A 57 7.68 9.32 6.26
CA ALA A 57 8.32 8.39 7.18
C ALA A 57 8.29 6.92 6.74
N ARG A 58 7.27 6.52 5.97
CA ARG A 58 6.98 5.12 5.64
C ARG A 58 6.05 5.02 4.43
N ILE A 59 6.21 3.95 3.65
CA ILE A 59 5.23 3.47 2.67
C ILE A 59 4.61 2.17 3.21
N ALA A 60 3.28 2.08 3.28
CA ALA A 60 2.58 0.84 3.60
C ALA A 60 1.76 0.42 2.37
N MET A 61 1.96 -0.81 1.89
CA MET A 61 1.23 -1.36 0.76
C MET A 61 0.37 -2.54 1.21
N GLY A 62 -0.95 -2.38 1.08
CA GLY A 62 -1.93 -3.43 1.36
C GLY A 62 -2.25 -4.24 0.12
N ILE A 63 -2.45 -5.56 0.28
CA ILE A 63 -2.93 -6.44 -0.78
C ILE A 63 -3.91 -7.48 -0.23
N GLN A 64 -4.97 -7.78 -0.98
CA GLN A 64 -5.75 -8.99 -0.76
C GLN A 64 -4.87 -10.20 -1.12
N GLY A 65 -4.57 -11.09 -0.18
CA GLY A 65 -3.74 -12.25 -0.49
C GLY A 65 -3.05 -12.88 0.71
N ILE A 66 -1.81 -13.32 0.52
CA ILE A 66 -0.91 -13.81 1.56
C ILE A 66 0.38 -13.02 1.43
N THR A 67 0.80 -12.40 2.54
CA THR A 67 2.11 -11.75 2.67
C THR A 67 3.05 -12.66 3.44
N ASP A 68 4.35 -12.47 3.26
CA ASP A 68 5.35 -13.17 4.05
C ASP A 68 5.34 -12.71 5.51
N THR A 69 5.98 -13.49 6.38
CA THR A 69 6.02 -13.21 7.82
C THR A 69 6.88 -12.00 8.19
N HIS A 70 7.71 -11.51 7.26
CA HIS A 70 8.58 -10.36 7.48
C HIS A 70 7.98 -9.04 6.96
N ALA A 71 6.73 -9.06 6.46
CA ALA A 71 6.05 -7.89 5.89
C ALA A 71 6.83 -7.25 4.73
N ARG A 72 7.45 -8.06 3.88
CA ARG A 72 8.27 -7.61 2.74
C ARG A 72 7.69 -7.99 1.38
N ALA A 73 7.02 -9.13 1.29
CA ALA A 73 6.62 -9.72 0.02
C ALA A 73 5.15 -10.13 -0.03
N MET A 74 4.54 -9.95 -1.20
CA MET A 74 3.33 -10.65 -1.58
C MET A 74 3.71 -12.06 -2.03
N LEU A 75 3.34 -13.09 -1.25
CA LEU A 75 3.54 -14.48 -1.63
C LEU A 75 2.51 -14.92 -2.65
N TRP A 76 1.25 -14.54 -2.45
CA TRP A 76 0.15 -14.88 -3.35
C TRP A 76 -0.98 -13.87 -3.22
N SER A 77 -1.81 -13.74 -4.27
CA SER A 77 -3.00 -12.91 -4.25
C SER A 77 -4.06 -13.46 -5.23
N PRO A 78 -5.36 -13.42 -4.91
CA PRO A 78 -6.40 -13.82 -5.85
C PRO A 78 -6.63 -12.81 -6.98
N ILE A 79 -6.16 -11.56 -6.83
CA ILE A 79 -6.41 -10.49 -7.82
C ILE A 79 -5.37 -10.45 -8.94
N THR A 80 -4.31 -11.26 -8.86
CA THR A 80 -3.26 -11.33 -9.90
C THR A 80 -2.66 -12.74 -9.96
N PRO A 81 -2.26 -13.24 -11.15
CA PRO A 81 -1.58 -14.54 -11.25
C PRO A 81 -0.13 -14.49 -10.76
N GLN A 82 0.40 -13.30 -10.47
CA GLN A 82 1.79 -13.12 -10.06
C GLN A 82 1.98 -13.52 -8.58
N THR A 83 3.13 -14.12 -8.27
CA THR A 83 3.49 -14.58 -6.92
C THR A 83 4.88 -14.10 -6.54
N ASP A 84 5.20 -14.17 -5.25
CA ASP A 84 6.54 -13.94 -4.69
C ASP A 84 7.16 -12.60 -5.15
N ILE A 85 6.43 -11.50 -4.97
CA ILE A 85 6.91 -10.15 -5.29
C ILE A 85 7.31 -9.43 -4.01
N ALA A 86 8.60 -9.11 -3.88
CA ALA A 86 9.18 -8.34 -2.77
C ALA A 86 8.91 -6.83 -2.94
N PHE A 87 7.64 -6.43 -2.90
CA PHE A 87 7.22 -5.04 -3.10
C PHE A 87 7.87 -4.08 -2.10
N ALA A 88 8.05 -4.47 -0.84
CA ALA A 88 8.71 -3.61 0.14
C ALA A 88 10.14 -3.26 -0.29
N ASP A 89 10.93 -4.28 -0.67
CA ASP A 89 12.31 -4.10 -1.14
C ASP A 89 12.36 -3.18 -2.38
N ILE A 90 11.43 -3.38 -3.31
CA ILE A 90 11.35 -2.60 -4.55
C ILE A 90 11.03 -1.13 -4.24
N LEU A 91 10.07 -0.87 -3.36
CA LEU A 91 9.68 0.49 -2.97
C LEU A 91 10.78 1.17 -2.15
N GLU A 92 11.43 0.45 -1.23
CA GLU A 92 12.57 0.95 -0.45
C GLU A 92 13.73 1.35 -1.37
N ALA A 93 14.07 0.48 -2.34
CA ALA A 93 15.14 0.75 -3.29
C ALA A 93 14.83 1.96 -4.19
N GLU A 94 13.58 2.13 -4.59
CA GLU A 94 13.15 3.22 -5.47
C GLU A 94 13.07 4.56 -4.75
N PHE A 95 12.49 4.59 -3.54
CA PHE A 95 12.12 5.84 -2.87
C PHE A 95 13.04 6.21 -1.69
N GLY A 96 13.89 5.29 -1.22
CA GLY A 96 14.76 5.52 -0.06
C GLY A 96 13.98 5.69 1.26
N VAL A 97 12.72 5.25 1.29
CA VAL A 97 11.81 5.33 2.44
C VAL A 97 11.46 3.92 2.88
N PRO A 98 11.45 3.61 4.20
CA PRO A 98 11.04 2.29 4.70
C PRO A 98 9.67 1.87 4.16
N ALA A 99 9.54 0.63 3.70
CA ALA A 99 8.30 0.10 3.16
C ALA A 99 7.89 -1.22 3.80
N THR A 100 6.59 -1.43 3.96
CA THR A 100 6.03 -2.71 4.42
C THR A 100 4.89 -3.20 3.53
N MET A 101 4.78 -4.52 3.44
CA MET A 101 3.66 -5.24 2.81
C MET A 101 2.71 -5.74 3.88
N GLU A 102 1.44 -5.41 3.72
CA GLU A 102 0.37 -5.79 4.63
C GLU A 102 -0.71 -6.58 3.90
N ASN A 103 -1.28 -7.56 4.58
CA ASN A 103 -2.50 -8.17 4.09
C ASN A 103 -3.70 -7.25 4.36
N ASP A 104 -4.70 -7.28 3.48
CA ASP A 104 -5.91 -6.45 3.57
C ASP A 104 -6.66 -6.59 4.91
N CYS A 105 -6.57 -7.76 5.55
CA CYS A 105 -7.08 -7.98 6.91
C CYS A 105 -6.37 -7.14 7.99
N ASN A 106 -5.08 -6.86 7.83
CA ASN A 106 -4.30 -6.05 8.79
C ASN A 106 -4.53 -4.54 8.56
N MET A 107 -4.81 -4.13 7.32
CA MET A 107 -4.98 -2.72 6.96
C MET A 107 -6.34 -2.15 7.42
N MET A 108 -7.37 -2.98 7.58
CA MET A 108 -8.65 -2.55 8.18
C MET A 108 -8.48 -2.09 9.63
N ALA A 109 -7.54 -2.65 10.40
CA ALA A 109 -7.28 -2.22 11.77
C ALA A 109 -6.69 -0.81 11.84
N VAL A 110 -5.78 -0.45 10.91
CA VAL A 110 -5.20 0.90 10.83
C VAL A 110 -6.22 1.92 10.28
N ALA A 111 -7.08 1.53 9.34
CA ALA A 111 -8.11 2.44 8.80
C ALA A 111 -9.29 2.66 9.77
N LEU A 112 -9.67 1.66 10.58
CA LEU A 112 -10.74 1.79 11.58
C LEU A 112 -10.26 2.50 12.87
N GLN A 113 -9.00 2.33 13.27
CA GLN A 113 -8.47 2.95 14.48
C GLN A 113 -8.39 4.50 14.39
N TRP A 114 -8.40 5.06 13.17
CA TRP A 114 -8.22 6.51 12.96
C TRP A 114 -9.52 7.21 12.55
N ARG A 115 -10.63 6.47 12.35
CA ARG A 115 -11.96 7.06 12.14
C ARG A 115 -12.77 7.27 13.42
N ASP A 116 -12.45 6.61 14.54
CA ASP A 116 -13.16 6.79 15.81
C ASP A 116 -12.39 6.21 17.04
N PRO A 117 -11.50 6.98 17.70
CA PRO A 117 -10.72 6.50 18.86
C PRO A 117 -11.55 6.11 20.09
N GLU A 118 -12.81 6.52 20.17
CA GLU A 118 -13.67 6.29 21.34
C GLU A 118 -14.52 5.01 21.27
N ARG A 119 -14.63 4.34 20.11
CA ARG A 119 -15.62 3.27 19.91
C ARG A 119 -15.09 1.83 19.97
N TYR A 120 -13.78 1.62 19.89
CA TYR A 120 -13.19 0.27 19.82
C TYR A 120 -12.06 0.07 20.84
N ARG A 121 -12.30 0.47 22.10
CA ARG A 121 -11.37 0.21 23.19
C ARG A 121 -11.43 -1.20 23.77
N ASP A 122 -12.44 -1.99 23.43
CA ASP A 122 -12.66 -3.26 24.09
C ASP A 122 -12.71 -4.42 23.08
N ASP A 123 -11.68 -5.26 23.23
CA ASP A 123 -11.43 -6.60 22.69
C ASP A 123 -11.27 -6.76 21.17
N PHE A 124 -10.22 -7.49 20.75
CA PHE A 124 -10.31 -8.81 20.07
C PHE A 124 -8.91 -9.44 19.88
N ILE A 125 -8.91 -10.77 19.69
CA ILE A 125 -7.81 -11.76 19.64
C ILE A 125 -6.88 -11.57 18.44
#